data_AF-A0A1I5C8Y2-F1
#
_entry.id   AF-A0A1I5C8Y2-F1
#
_cell.length_a   1.000
_cell.length_b   1.000
_cell.length_c   1.000
_cell.angle_alpha   90.00
_cell.angle_beta   90.00
_cell.angle_gamma   90.00
#
_symmetry.space_group_name_H-M   'P 1'
#
loop_
_entity.id
_entity.type
_entity.pdbx_description
1 polymer ?
#
loop_
_entity_poly.entity_id
_entity_poly.type
_entity_poly.pdbx_seq_one_letter_code
_entity_poly.pdbx_strand_id
1 'polypeptide(L)'
;MTCYSIYDKDRRKIGVMCGKLGPHCAECGDVGINLCDFPVGNGKTCDRSICGYHSARVGIDLDYCPAHHTEWKSFRDSGGVKQELENVVPFKGA
;
A
#
# COMPACT_ATOMS: atom_id res chain seq x y z
N MET A 1 -13.70 -18.33 -14.15
CA MET A 1 -13.85 -18.27 -12.69
C MET A 1 -12.50 -17.88 -12.11
N THR A 2 -12.46 -16.86 -11.25
CA THR A 2 -11.21 -16.32 -10.71
C THR A 2 -10.84 -17.06 -9.43
N CYS A 3 -9.56 -17.35 -9.22
CA CYS A 3 -9.07 -18.08 -8.05
C CYS A 3 -8.01 -17.26 -7.30
N TYR A 4 -8.05 -17.31 -5.97
CA TYR A 4 -7.26 -16.50 -5.05
C TYR A 4 -6.40 -17.41 -4.19
N SER A 5 -5.14 -17.04 -3.98
CA SER A 5 -4.23 -17.76 -3.10
C SER A 5 -4.52 -17.43 -1.64
N ILE A 6 -4.67 -18.46 -0.80
CA ILE A 6 -4.84 -18.29 0.65
C ILE A 6 -3.52 -18.62 1.35
N TYR A 7 -3.14 -17.79 2.31
CA TYR A 7 -1.90 -17.88 3.05
C TYR A 7 -2.15 -18.02 4.55
N ASP A 8 -1.27 -18.73 5.25
CA ASP A 8 -1.23 -18.72 6.71
C ASP A 8 -0.52 -17.48 7.27
N LYS A 9 -0.41 -17.40 8.60
CA LYS A 9 0.28 -16.32 9.32
C LYS A 9 1.77 -16.20 8.99
N ASP A 10 2.40 -17.30 8.54
CA ASP A 10 3.81 -17.37 8.18
C ASP A 10 4.02 -17.18 6.66
N ARG A 11 2.96 -16.75 5.96
CA ARG A 11 2.91 -16.50 4.51
C ARG A 11 3.22 -17.74 3.65
N ARG A 12 2.92 -18.93 4.16
CA ARG A 12 2.91 -20.16 3.37
C ARG A 12 1.57 -20.29 2.68
N LYS A 13 1.57 -20.64 1.40
CA LYS A 13 0.33 -20.88 0.65
C LYS A 13 -0.30 -22.19 1.15
N ILE A 14 -1.50 -22.08 1.70
CA ILE A 14 -2.23 -23.22 2.30
C ILE A 14 -3.45 -23.64 1.48
N GLY A 15 -3.85 -22.83 0.48
CA GLY A 15 -5.01 -23.15 -0.32
C GLY A 15 -5.25 -22.20 -1.47
N VAL A 16 -6.34 -22.49 -2.18
CA VAL A 16 -6.89 -21.67 -3.26
C VAL A 16 -8.40 -21.60 -3.07
N MET A 17 -8.98 -20.41 -3.17
CA MET A 17 -10.43 -20.20 -3.18
C MET A 17 -10.83 -19.60 -4.51
N CYS A 18 -11.86 -20.14 -5.16
CA CYS A 18 -12.35 -19.62 -6.43
C CYS A 18 -13.72 -18.97 -6.27
N GLY A 19 -13.93 -17.80 -6.87
CA GLY A 19 -15.14 -17.01 -6.69
C GLY A 19 -15.01 -15.60 -7.26
N LYS A 20 -15.94 -14.72 -6.86
CA LYS A 20 -15.88 -13.27 -7.13
C LYS A 20 -15.62 -12.54 -5.81
N LEU A 21 -14.36 -12.48 -5.38
CA LEU A 21 -13.96 -11.89 -4.10
C LEU A 21 -13.44 -10.45 -4.23
N GLY A 22 -13.41 -9.93 -5.47
CA GLY A 22 -12.85 -8.61 -5.78
C GLY A 22 -11.51 -8.72 -6.54
N PRO A 23 -10.78 -7.61 -6.67
CA PRO A 23 -9.47 -7.60 -7.32
C PRO A 23 -8.46 -8.49 -6.58
N HIS A 24 -7.46 -8.99 -7.32
CA HIS A 24 -6.33 -9.68 -6.71
C HIS A 24 -5.33 -8.69 -6.13
N CYS A 25 -4.65 -9.11 -5.08
CA CYS A 25 -3.36 -8.54 -4.74
C CYS A 25 -2.39 -8.79 -5.91
N ALA A 26 -1.88 -7.70 -6.50
CA ALA A 26 -0.97 -7.75 -7.62
C ALA A 26 0.37 -8.45 -7.32
N GLU A 27 0.72 -8.62 -6.04
CA GLU A 27 1.99 -9.23 -5.62
C GLU A 27 1.90 -10.75 -5.40
N CYS A 28 0.73 -11.27 -4.99
CA CYS A 28 0.63 -12.68 -4.57
C CYS A 28 -0.66 -13.40 -4.98
N GLY A 29 -1.61 -12.70 -5.58
CA GLY A 29 -2.89 -13.30 -5.99
C GLY A 29 -3.83 -13.66 -4.83
N ASP A 30 -3.58 -13.17 -3.62
CA ASP A 30 -4.58 -13.13 -2.54
C ASP A 30 -5.69 -12.10 -2.87
N VAL A 31 -6.71 -11.97 -2.03
CA VAL A 31 -7.74 -10.93 -2.16
C VAL A 31 -7.11 -9.56 -1.89
N GLY A 32 -7.25 -8.64 -2.83
CA GLY A 32 -6.87 -7.25 -2.66
C GLY A 32 -7.93 -6.52 -1.83
N ILE A 33 -7.50 -5.96 -0.70
CA ILE A 33 -8.40 -5.26 0.24
C ILE A 33 -8.08 -3.77 0.34
N ASN A 34 -6.89 -3.36 -0.10
CA ASN A 34 -6.43 -1.97 -0.12
C ASN A 34 -5.95 -1.60 -1.54
N LEU A 35 -5.84 -0.31 -1.79
CA LEU A 35 -5.22 0.26 -2.99
C LEU A 35 -3.93 1.00 -2.59
N CYS A 36 -2.99 1.09 -3.53
CA CYS A 36 -1.76 1.86 -3.32
C CYS A 36 -2.00 3.35 -3.59
N ASP A 37 -1.90 4.18 -2.56
CA ASP A 37 -2.18 5.62 -2.62
C ASP A 37 -0.97 6.48 -2.99
N PHE A 38 0.16 5.85 -3.35
CA PHE A 38 1.37 6.60 -3.71
C PHE A 38 1.12 7.52 -4.92
N PRO A 39 1.47 8.82 -4.84
CA PRO A 39 1.21 9.77 -5.91
C PRO A 39 2.12 9.50 -7.10
N VAL A 40 1.54 9.39 -8.29
CA VAL A 40 2.27 9.16 -9.56
C VAL A 40 2.26 10.39 -10.48
N GLY A 41 1.91 11.56 -9.93
CA GLY A 41 1.79 12.82 -10.65
C GLY A 41 0.39 13.06 -11.25
N ASN A 42 0.16 14.28 -11.73
CA ASN A 42 -1.12 14.71 -12.33
C ASN A 42 -2.36 14.45 -11.46
N GLY A 43 -2.22 14.51 -10.13
CA GLY A 43 -3.30 14.24 -9.19
C GLY A 43 -3.77 12.78 -9.15
N LYS A 44 -2.95 11.84 -9.65
CA LYS A 44 -3.26 10.41 -9.66
C LYS A 44 -2.46 9.64 -8.63
N THR A 45 -3.01 8.50 -8.24
CA THR A 45 -2.41 7.49 -7.36
C THR A 45 -2.04 6.24 -8.15
N CYS A 46 -1.22 5.38 -7.57
CA CYS A 46 -0.83 4.12 -8.18
C CYS A 46 -2.01 3.15 -8.37
N ASP A 47 -2.96 3.12 -7.43
CA ASP A 47 -4.18 2.30 -7.42
C ASP A 47 -3.96 0.80 -7.59
N ARG A 48 -2.73 0.32 -7.36
CA ARG A 48 -2.42 -1.11 -7.37
C ARG A 48 -3.18 -1.79 -6.24
N SER A 49 -4.01 -2.76 -6.58
CA SER A 49 -4.71 -3.60 -5.60
C SER A 49 -3.72 -4.48 -4.83
N ILE A 50 -3.76 -4.40 -3.50
CA ILE A 50 -2.86 -5.09 -2.58
C ILE A 50 -3.63 -5.72 -1.41
N CYS A 51 -3.17 -6.88 -0.94
CA CYS A 51 -3.73 -7.50 0.27
C CYS A 51 -3.12 -6.85 1.52
N GLY A 52 -3.71 -7.11 2.69
CA GLY A 52 -3.23 -6.52 3.95
C GLY A 52 -1.76 -6.83 4.29
N TYR A 53 -1.20 -7.94 3.78
CA TYR A 53 0.23 -8.25 3.96
C TYR A 53 1.15 -7.39 3.09
N HIS A 54 0.75 -7.07 1.85
CA HIS A 54 1.53 -6.23 0.94
C HIS A 54 1.18 -4.74 1.04
N SER A 55 0.28 -4.39 1.95
CA SER A 55 -0.10 -3.02 2.28
C SER A 55 0.78 -2.50 3.40
N ALA A 56 1.59 -1.48 3.09
CA ALA A 56 2.31 -0.73 4.10
C ALA A 56 1.52 0.54 4.45
N ARG A 57 0.87 0.54 5.62
CA ARG A 57 0.16 1.71 6.11
C ARG A 57 1.15 2.77 6.58
N VAL A 58 1.14 3.93 5.93
CA VAL A 58 2.04 5.06 6.21
C VAL A 58 1.32 6.26 6.83
N GLY A 59 -0.01 6.22 6.86
CA GLY A 59 -0.88 7.23 7.48
C GLY A 59 -2.29 6.69 7.73
N ILE A 60 -3.20 7.56 8.18
CA ILE A 60 -4.63 7.22 8.26
C ILE A 60 -5.17 7.11 6.83
N ASP A 61 -5.76 5.96 6.50
CA ASP A 61 -6.30 5.65 5.16
C ASP A 61 -5.30 5.95 4.03
N LEU A 62 -4.01 5.67 4.29
CA LEU A 62 -2.92 5.86 3.35
C LEU A 62 -2.03 4.62 3.35
N ASP A 63 -2.15 3.84 2.28
CA ASP A 63 -1.57 2.51 2.12
C ASP A 63 -0.67 2.45 0.86
N TYR A 64 0.58 2.02 1.00
CA TYR A 64 1.52 1.89 -0.12
C TYR A 64 1.84 0.43 -0.44
N CYS A 65 2.00 0.11 -1.73
CA CYS A 65 2.50 -1.19 -2.17
C CYS A 65 3.99 -1.35 -1.82
N PRO A 66 4.57 -2.57 -1.91
CA PRO A 66 5.96 -2.80 -1.48
C PRO A 66 6.99 -1.94 -2.21
N ALA A 67 6.81 -1.72 -3.52
CA ALA A 67 7.69 -0.89 -4.32
C ALA A 67 7.66 0.57 -3.84
N HIS A 68 6.48 1.18 -3.80
CA HIS A 68 6.33 2.58 -3.41
C HIS A 68 6.60 2.83 -1.92
N HIS A 69 6.39 1.84 -1.06
CA HIS A 69 6.82 1.94 0.34
C HIS A 69 8.36 2.00 0.44
N THR A 70 9.09 1.29 -0.42
CA THR A 70 10.56 1.36 -0.47
C THR A 70 11.03 2.74 -0.94
N GLU A 71 10.39 3.29 -1.97
CA GLU A 71 10.66 4.65 -2.46
C GLU A 71 10.35 5.71 -1.40
N TRP A 72 9.16 5.64 -0.80
CA TRP A 72 8.75 6.51 0.30
C TRP A 72 9.73 6.46 1.48
N LYS A 73 10.13 5.25 1.89
CA LYS A 73 11.10 5.07 2.97
C LYS A 73 12.43 5.72 2.62
N SER A 74 12.90 5.58 1.39
CA SER A 74 14.15 6.18 0.92
C SER A 74 14.09 7.71 0.94
N PHE A 75 12.98 8.29 0.47
CA PHE A 75 12.72 9.74 0.53
C PHE A 75 12.62 10.28 1.97
N ARG A 76 11.93 9.55 2.84
CA ARG A 76 11.79 9.93 4.25
C ARG A 76 13.13 9.86 4.97
N ASP A 77 13.86 8.76 4.80
CA ASP A 77 15.12 8.50 5.50
C ASP A 77 16.26 9.42 4.99
N SER A 78 16.18 9.93 3.76
CA SER A 78 17.09 10.97 3.24
C SER A 78 16.78 12.38 3.77
N GLY A 79 15.73 12.54 4.58
CA GLY A 79 15.32 13.83 5.14
C GLY A 79 14.36 14.63 4.26
N GLY A 80 13.88 14.06 3.15
CA GLY A 80 12.97 14.76 2.23
C GLY A 80 11.70 15.27 2.90
N VAL A 81 11.10 14.50 3.82
CA VAL A 81 9.93 14.96 4.60
C VAL A 81 10.24 16.21 5.42
N LYS A 82 11.44 16.27 6.03
CA LYS A 82 11.84 17.44 6.80
C LYS A 82 11.99 18.66 5.87
N GLN A 83 12.65 18.48 4.73
CA GLN A 83 12.85 19.56 3.74
C GLN A 83 11.53 20.12 3.22
N GLU A 84 10.56 19.26 2.89
CA GLU A 84 9.24 19.70 2.41
C GLU A 84 8.43 20.43 3.50
N LEU A 85 8.62 20.07 4.77
CA LEU A 85 7.91 20.66 5.90
C LEU A 85 8.65 21.83 6.55
N GLU A 86 9.86 22.17 6.12
CA GLU A 86 10.70 23.22 6.74
C GLU A 86 10.01 24.60 6.77
N ASN A 87 9.14 24.88 5.80
CA ASN A 87 8.41 26.14 5.69
C ASN A 87 6.93 26.04 6.08
N VAL A 88 6.49 24.88 6.59
CA VAL A 88 5.10 24.66 6.99
C VAL A 88 4.95 25.00 8.47
N VAL A 89 4.11 26.00 8.79
CA VAL A 89 3.76 26.31 10.18
C VAL A 89 2.81 25.23 10.69
N PRO A 90 3.18 24.45 11.74
CA PRO A 90 2.30 23.45 12.28
C PRO A 90 1.01 24.08 12.79
N PHE A 91 -0.13 23.51 12.41
CA PHE A 91 -1.42 23.92 12.95
C PHE A 91 -1.43 23.64 14.46
N LYS A 92 -1.54 24.70 15.29
CA LYS A 92 -1.47 24.58 16.75
C LYS A 92 -2.73 24.01 17.42
N GLY A 93 -3.77 23.69 16.65
CA GLY A 93 -5.08 23.36 17.21
C GLY A 93 -5.78 24.61 17.77
N ALA A 94 -7.11 24.56 17.85
CA ALA A 94 -7.93 25.53 18.59
C ALA A 94 -8.19 25.01 20.00
#